data_AF-A0A3A0DBG1-F1
#
_entry.id   AF-A0A3A0DBG1-F1
#
_cell.length_a   1.000
_cell.length_b   1.000
_cell.length_c   1.000
_cell.angle_alpha   90.00
_cell.angle_beta   90.00
_cell.angle_gamma   90.00
#
_symmetry.space_group_name_H-M   'P 1'
#
loop_
_entity.id
_entity.type
_entity.pdbx_description
1 polymer ?
#
loop_
_entity_poly.entity_id
_entity_poly.type
_entity_poly.pdbx_seq_one_letter_code
_entity_poly.pdbx_strand_id
1 'polypeptide(L)'
;MIDAQAGDATPPGWSYNPSDWSQRLPIIALAALGAAIAGYLSLFQLQWLADVWEPFFGDGSRRILTSWVSQLTHPVPDAALGAFTYLLDAVTGAIGGRRRWKTMPWMVILFGLAVGPLGVVSVVLVILQPVLFDAWCTLCLASGVISVLMIGPAMDEVLAGLQHVRREVRTGRSLWRTFWGLNNDATASD
;
A
#
# COMPACT_ATOMS: atom_id res chain seq x y z
N MET A 1 8.85 -15.57 -29.72
CA MET A 1 10.10 -14.78 -29.61
C MET A 1 9.98 -13.78 -28.46
N ILE A 2 9.78 -14.26 -27.21
CA ILE A 2 9.61 -13.43 -26.00
C ILE A 2 10.50 -14.02 -24.89
N ASP A 3 11.80 -14.15 -25.11
CA ASP A 3 12.72 -14.71 -24.09
C ASP A 3 14.08 -13.98 -23.99
N ALA A 4 14.19 -12.75 -24.53
CA ALA A 4 15.48 -12.05 -24.60
C ALA A 4 15.70 -10.92 -23.56
N GLN A 5 14.83 -10.73 -22.54
CA GLN A 5 14.98 -9.62 -21.58
C GLN A 5 15.08 -10.03 -20.09
N ALA A 6 15.29 -11.31 -19.79
CA ALA A 6 15.38 -11.81 -18.40
C ALA A 6 16.68 -11.43 -17.65
N GLY A 7 17.65 -10.77 -18.30
CA GLY A 7 19.02 -10.61 -17.78
C GLY A 7 19.35 -9.38 -16.91
N ASP A 8 18.52 -8.32 -16.86
CA ASP A 8 18.86 -7.05 -16.16
C ASP A 8 17.72 -6.47 -15.31
N ALA A 9 16.80 -7.33 -14.86
CA ALA A 9 15.62 -6.90 -14.09
C ALA A 9 15.69 -7.29 -12.60
N THR A 10 16.61 -8.17 -12.20
CA THR A 10 16.77 -8.67 -10.84
C THR A 10 17.80 -7.82 -10.07
N PRO A 11 17.47 -7.28 -8.88
CA PRO A 11 18.46 -6.58 -8.05
C PRO A 11 19.58 -7.55 -7.64
N PRO A 12 20.86 -7.12 -7.59
CA PRO A 12 21.96 -7.98 -7.18
C PRO A 12 21.77 -8.45 -5.73
N GLY A 13 21.63 -9.76 -5.51
CA GLY A 13 21.40 -10.37 -4.20
C GLY A 13 19.99 -10.94 -3.98
N TRP A 14 19.09 -10.81 -4.96
CA TRP A 14 17.74 -11.37 -4.90
C TRP A 14 17.57 -12.54 -5.89
N SER A 15 16.91 -13.62 -5.46
CA SER A 15 16.62 -14.79 -6.29
C SER A 15 15.41 -14.59 -7.22
N TYR A 16 14.63 -13.51 -7.04
CA TYR A 16 13.47 -13.16 -7.85
C TYR A 16 13.39 -11.66 -8.13
N ASN A 17 12.62 -11.28 -9.16
CA ASN A 17 12.34 -9.88 -9.46
C ASN A 17 11.09 -9.43 -8.68
N PRO A 18 11.22 -8.55 -7.66
CA PRO A 18 10.08 -8.08 -6.88
C PRO A 18 9.09 -7.22 -7.70
N SER A 19 9.51 -6.68 -8.84
CA SER A 19 8.67 -5.86 -9.73
C SER A 19 8.04 -6.65 -10.89
N ASP A 20 8.04 -7.98 -10.84
CA ASP A 20 7.39 -8.78 -11.88
C ASP A 20 5.86 -8.73 -11.76
N TRP A 21 5.17 -8.81 -12.90
CA TRP A 21 3.71 -8.73 -12.98
C TRP A 21 3.00 -9.87 -12.23
N SER A 22 3.65 -11.03 -12.10
CA SER A 22 3.16 -12.19 -11.35
C SER A 22 3.07 -11.94 -9.84
N GLN A 23 3.97 -11.13 -9.28
CA GLN A 23 3.96 -10.70 -7.88
C GLN A 23 3.01 -9.51 -7.67
N ARG A 24 2.86 -8.66 -8.70
CA ARG A 24 2.03 -7.44 -8.62
C ARG A 24 0.53 -7.67 -8.79
N LEU A 25 0.12 -8.58 -9.67
CA LEU A 25 -1.31 -8.85 -9.88
C LEU A 25 -2.04 -9.21 -8.57
N PRO A 26 -1.50 -10.10 -7.72
CA PRO A 26 -2.09 -10.40 -6.42
C PRO A 26 -2.19 -9.18 -5.50
N ILE A 27 -1.18 -8.31 -5.49
CA ILE A 27 -1.17 -7.10 -4.66
C ILE A 27 -2.24 -6.10 -5.14
N ILE A 28 -2.34 -5.88 -6.46
CA ILE A 28 -3.35 -5.00 -7.04
C ILE A 28 -4.76 -5.56 -6.77
N ALA A 29 -4.94 -6.88 -6.86
CA ALA A 29 -6.22 -7.53 -6.56
C ALA A 29 -6.58 -7.39 -5.06
N LEU A 30 -5.62 -7.59 -4.16
CA LEU A 30 -5.80 -7.39 -2.72
C LEU A 30 -6.13 -5.92 -2.40
N ALA A 31 -5.42 -4.97 -3.02
CA ALA A 31 -5.68 -3.54 -2.87
C ALA A 31 -7.08 -3.17 -3.39
N ALA A 32 -7.48 -3.67 -4.56
CA ALA A 32 -8.82 -3.43 -5.10
C ALA A 32 -9.92 -4.02 -4.20
N LEU A 33 -9.69 -5.21 -3.62
CA LEU A 33 -10.61 -5.82 -2.66
C LEU A 33 -10.69 -4.99 -1.37
N GLY A 34 -9.54 -4.56 -0.84
CA GLY A 34 -9.46 -3.67 0.32
C GLY A 34 -10.19 -2.35 0.08
N ALA A 35 -10.03 -1.75 -1.11
CA ALA A 35 -10.73 -0.54 -1.51
C ALA A 35 -12.25 -0.75 -1.58
N ALA A 36 -12.71 -1.89 -2.10
CA ALA A 36 -14.13 -2.22 -2.16
C ALA A 36 -14.74 -2.37 -0.75
N ILE A 37 -14.05 -3.08 0.15
CA ILE A 37 -14.48 -3.28 1.54
C ILE A 37 -14.52 -1.95 2.29
N ALA A 38 -13.42 -1.19 2.24
CA ALA A 38 -13.32 0.10 2.92
C ALA A 38 -14.30 1.13 2.32
N GLY A 39 -14.51 1.10 1.00
CA GLY A 39 -15.52 1.91 0.32
C GLY A 39 -16.93 1.59 0.79
N TYR A 40 -17.29 0.31 0.90
CA TYR A 40 -18.57 -0.12 1.45
C TYR A 40 -18.78 0.38 2.90
N LEU A 41 -17.78 0.24 3.75
CA LEU A 41 -17.82 0.75 5.13
C LEU A 41 -17.92 2.29 5.18
N SER A 42 -17.26 2.99 4.26
CA SER A 42 -17.35 4.45 4.16
C SER A 42 -18.75 4.92 3.77
N LEU A 43 -19.45 4.20 2.88
CA LEU A 43 -20.83 4.51 2.51
C LEU A 43 -21.80 4.34 3.69
N PHE A 44 -21.55 3.35 4.55
CA PHE A 44 -22.27 3.20 5.80
C PHE A 44 -22.01 4.37 6.76
N GLN A 45 -20.76 4.80 6.93
CA GLN A 45 -20.41 5.94 7.79
C GLN A 45 -20.95 7.27 7.27
N LEU A 46 -21.04 7.44 5.94
CA LEU A 46 -21.69 8.58 5.30
C LEU A 46 -23.22 8.53 5.34
N GLN A 47 -23.80 7.51 5.99
CA GLN A 47 -25.24 7.25 6.11
C GLN A 47 -25.96 7.04 4.76
N TRP A 48 -25.24 6.63 3.72
CA TRP A 48 -25.84 6.21 2.45
C TRP A 48 -26.43 4.79 2.54
N LEU A 49 -25.92 3.98 3.47
CA LEU A 49 -26.43 2.65 3.80
C LEU A 49 -26.97 2.64 5.23
N ALA A 50 -28.16 2.05 5.41
CA ALA A 50 -28.81 1.96 6.72
C ALA A 50 -28.25 0.83 7.59
N ASP A 51 -27.76 -0.23 6.95
CA ASP A 51 -27.23 -1.43 7.60
C ASP A 51 -25.89 -1.85 6.99
N VAL A 52 -25.07 -2.46 7.84
CA VAL A 52 -23.76 -3.01 7.47
C VAL A 52 -23.85 -4.53 7.51
N TRP A 53 -23.30 -5.17 6.47
CA TRP A 53 -23.26 -6.63 6.41
C TRP A 53 -22.27 -7.19 7.44
N GLU A 54 -22.77 -7.98 8.38
CA GLU A 54 -21.97 -8.60 9.44
C GLU A 54 -22.37 -10.07 9.69
N PRO A 55 -21.60 -11.05 9.17
CA PRO A 55 -21.99 -12.46 9.21
C PRO A 55 -21.64 -13.19 10.52
N PHE A 56 -20.59 -12.76 11.23
CA PHE A 56 -20.06 -13.51 12.39
C PHE A 56 -20.36 -12.87 13.75
N PHE A 57 -20.52 -11.53 13.82
CA PHE A 57 -20.51 -10.79 15.08
C PHE A 57 -21.78 -9.97 15.36
N GLY A 58 -22.90 -10.29 14.70
CA GLY A 58 -24.20 -9.65 14.93
C GLY A 58 -24.14 -8.13 14.75
N ASP A 59 -24.51 -7.35 15.77
CA ASP A 59 -24.48 -5.87 15.75
C ASP A 59 -23.08 -5.27 16.01
N GLY A 60 -22.03 -6.09 16.08
CA GLY A 60 -20.65 -5.68 16.38
C GLY A 60 -20.11 -4.60 15.43
N SER A 61 -20.22 -4.82 14.11
CA SER A 61 -19.81 -3.83 13.10
C SER A 61 -20.50 -2.48 13.28
N ARG A 62 -21.82 -2.47 13.51
CA ARG A 62 -22.57 -1.23 13.70
C ARG A 62 -22.05 -0.46 14.93
N ARG A 63 -21.83 -1.15 16.05
CA ARG A 63 -21.34 -0.55 17.31
C ARG A 63 -19.95 0.07 17.15
N ILE A 64 -19.05 -0.58 16.41
CA ILE A 64 -17.70 -0.08 16.12
C ILE A 64 -17.76 1.13 15.18
N LEU A 65 -18.54 1.04 14.10
CA LEU A 65 -18.63 2.08 13.06
C LEU A 65 -19.35 3.35 13.55
N THR A 66 -20.26 3.25 14.52
CA THR A 66 -20.93 4.41 15.14
C THR A 66 -20.21 4.94 16.39
N SER A 67 -19.06 4.35 16.76
CA SER A 67 -18.36 4.68 17.99
C SER A 67 -17.80 6.10 18.01
N TRP A 68 -17.51 6.60 19.22
CA TRP A 68 -16.90 7.92 19.41
C TRP A 68 -15.54 8.07 18.70
N VAL A 69 -14.82 6.96 18.45
CA VAL A 69 -13.57 6.98 17.69
C VAL A 69 -13.81 7.36 16.23
N SER A 70 -14.88 6.85 15.60
CA SER A 70 -15.27 7.24 14.24
C SER A 70 -15.84 8.68 14.20
N GLN A 71 -16.53 9.10 15.28
CA GLN A 71 -16.97 10.49 15.46
C GLN A 71 -15.83 11.47 15.78
N LEU A 72 -14.65 11.01 16.16
CA LEU A 72 -13.49 11.89 16.41
C LEU A 72 -12.84 12.33 15.10
N THR A 73 -12.97 11.53 14.05
CA THR A 73 -12.48 11.77 12.68
C THR A 73 -13.41 12.66 11.83
N HIS A 74 -14.26 13.49 12.45
CA HIS A 74 -15.43 14.19 11.87
C HIS A 74 -15.19 15.30 10.81
N PRO A 75 -14.16 15.21 9.95
CA PRO A 75 -14.40 15.60 8.57
C PRO A 75 -14.29 14.47 7.55
N VAL A 76 -13.60 13.36 7.87
CA VAL A 76 -13.38 12.24 6.93
C VAL A 76 -13.53 10.91 7.65
N PRO A 77 -14.49 10.04 7.25
CA PRO A 77 -14.65 8.73 7.86
C PRO A 77 -13.35 7.92 7.78
N ASP A 78 -13.00 7.20 8.85
CA ASP A 78 -11.80 6.37 8.92
C ASP A 78 -11.78 5.27 7.84
N ALA A 79 -12.95 4.73 7.51
CA ALA A 79 -13.09 3.80 6.38
C ALA A 79 -12.83 4.48 5.02
N ALA A 80 -13.13 5.78 4.89
CA ALA A 80 -12.87 6.54 3.65
C ALA A 80 -11.36 6.79 3.47
N LEU A 81 -10.62 7.05 4.55
CA LEU A 81 -9.17 7.12 4.52
C LEU A 81 -8.55 5.77 4.11
N GLY A 82 -9.07 4.67 4.63
CA GLY A 82 -8.70 3.32 4.21
C GLY A 82 -8.97 3.07 2.73
N ALA A 83 -10.16 3.44 2.25
CA ALA A 83 -10.55 3.27 0.85
C ALA A 83 -9.65 4.07 -0.09
N PHE A 84 -9.35 5.32 0.25
CA PHE A 84 -8.42 6.16 -0.52
C PHE A 84 -7.03 5.55 -0.60
N THR A 85 -6.53 5.01 0.53
CA THR A 85 -5.22 4.37 0.59
C THR A 85 -5.15 3.14 -0.30
N TYR A 86 -6.12 2.23 -0.20
CA TYR A 86 -6.16 1.05 -1.05
C TYR A 86 -6.32 1.37 -2.54
N LEU A 87 -7.07 2.43 -2.88
CA LEU A 87 -7.16 2.91 -4.25
C LEU A 87 -5.82 3.46 -4.75
N LEU A 88 -5.12 4.23 -3.91
CA LEU A 88 -3.78 4.71 -4.21
C LEU A 88 -2.83 3.52 -4.43
N ASP A 89 -2.92 2.48 -3.62
CA ASP A 89 -2.10 1.27 -3.75
C ASP A 89 -2.41 0.49 -5.02
N ALA A 90 -3.69 0.33 -5.37
CA ALA A 90 -4.09 -0.31 -6.62
C ALA A 90 -3.63 0.48 -7.84
N VAL A 91 -3.81 1.81 -7.83
CA VAL A 91 -3.43 2.70 -8.93
C VAL A 91 -1.91 2.77 -9.05
N THR A 92 -1.18 2.93 -7.96
CA THR A 92 0.28 2.96 -7.99
C THR A 92 0.86 1.59 -8.37
N GLY A 93 0.26 0.48 -7.93
CA GLY A 93 0.63 -0.86 -8.36
C GLY A 93 0.41 -1.08 -9.86
N ALA A 94 -0.68 -0.53 -10.41
CA ALA A 94 -0.99 -0.59 -11.84
C ALA A 94 -0.13 0.35 -12.70
N ILE A 95 0.18 1.55 -12.20
CA ILE A 95 0.96 2.56 -12.90
C ILE A 95 2.45 2.35 -12.60
N GLY A 96 3.17 1.56 -13.40
CA GLY A 96 4.64 1.51 -13.36
C GLY A 96 5.24 0.24 -13.94
N GLY A 97 6.27 0.36 -14.77
CA GLY A 97 6.95 -0.79 -15.39
C GLY A 97 7.89 -1.56 -14.45
N ARG A 98 8.41 -2.70 -14.92
CA ARG A 98 9.35 -3.61 -14.21
C ARG A 98 10.67 -2.98 -13.73
N ARG A 99 10.99 -1.73 -14.14
CA ARG A 99 12.22 -0.98 -13.82
C ARG A 99 11.98 0.27 -12.95
N ARG A 100 10.81 0.39 -12.30
CA ARG A 100 10.42 1.60 -11.54
C ARG A 100 11.40 1.98 -10.41
N TRP A 101 12.04 0.99 -9.78
CA TRP A 101 13.09 1.20 -8.77
C TRP A 101 14.34 1.90 -9.31
N LYS A 102 14.64 1.76 -10.62
CA LYS A 102 15.74 2.43 -11.32
C LYS A 102 15.32 3.80 -11.88
N THR A 103 14.09 3.94 -12.39
CA THR A 103 13.66 5.17 -13.08
C THR A 103 12.99 6.19 -12.16
N MET A 104 12.30 5.77 -11.10
CA MET A 104 11.58 6.65 -10.16
C MET A 104 11.69 6.15 -8.71
N PRO A 105 12.90 6.09 -8.12
CA PRO A 105 13.10 5.62 -6.74
C PRO A 105 12.34 6.48 -5.71
N TRP A 106 12.08 7.76 -6.01
CA TRP A 106 11.26 8.63 -5.15
C TRP A 106 9.82 8.11 -4.96
N MET A 107 9.17 7.56 -6.01
CA MET A 107 7.81 7.03 -5.91
C MET A 107 7.77 5.81 -4.99
N VAL A 108 8.77 4.93 -5.08
CA VAL A 108 8.85 3.72 -4.26
C VAL A 108 9.03 4.08 -2.78
N ILE A 109 9.86 5.09 -2.50
CA ILE A 109 10.09 5.54 -1.12
C ILE A 109 8.86 6.26 -0.56
N LEU A 110 8.21 7.14 -1.33
CA LEU A 110 6.95 7.77 -0.91
C LEU A 110 5.83 6.76 -0.70
N PHE A 111 5.74 5.75 -1.57
CA PHE A 111 4.78 4.66 -1.43
C PHE A 111 5.01 3.90 -0.12
N GLY A 112 6.25 3.49 0.16
CA GLY A 112 6.60 2.86 1.44
C GLY A 112 6.33 3.75 2.66
N LEU A 113 6.62 5.04 2.56
CA LEU A 113 6.36 6.02 3.61
C LEU A 113 4.88 6.30 3.83
N ALA A 114 4.04 6.16 2.81
CA ALA A 114 2.59 6.31 2.93
C ALA A 114 1.97 5.02 3.50
N VAL A 115 2.29 3.87 2.92
CA VAL A 115 1.72 2.55 3.29
C VAL A 115 2.15 2.13 4.70
N GLY A 116 3.40 2.38 5.10
CA GLY A 116 3.92 1.96 6.41
C GLY A 116 3.12 2.51 7.60
N PRO A 117 3.04 3.84 7.80
CA PRO A 117 2.26 4.45 8.87
C PRO A 117 0.78 4.10 8.81
N LEU A 118 0.18 4.06 7.62
CA LEU A 118 -1.23 3.73 7.45
C LEU A 118 -1.53 2.27 7.82
N GLY A 119 -0.62 1.35 7.45
CA GLY A 119 -0.69 -0.05 7.87
C GLY A 119 -0.59 -0.20 9.39
N VAL A 120 0.27 0.56 10.06
CA VAL A 120 0.37 0.58 11.53
C VAL A 120 -0.94 1.06 12.16
N VAL A 121 -1.53 2.14 11.64
CA VAL A 121 -2.83 2.63 12.12
C VAL A 121 -3.91 1.57 11.95
N SER A 122 -3.96 0.89 10.80
CA SER A 122 -4.89 -0.22 10.55
C SER A 122 -4.76 -1.34 11.60
N VAL A 123 -3.54 -1.78 11.91
CA VAL A 123 -3.28 -2.80 12.95
C VAL A 123 -3.70 -2.31 14.33
N VAL A 124 -3.40 -1.06 14.69
CA VAL A 124 -3.82 -0.47 15.96
C VAL A 124 -5.34 -0.46 16.07
N LEU A 125 -6.07 -0.04 15.03
CA LEU A 125 -7.53 -0.03 15.03
C LEU A 125 -8.11 -1.44 15.20
N VAL A 126 -7.51 -2.46 14.59
CA VAL A 126 -7.91 -3.86 14.79
C VAL A 126 -7.72 -4.31 16.25
N ILE A 127 -6.60 -3.94 16.88
CA ILE A 127 -6.34 -4.26 18.29
C ILE A 127 -7.29 -3.51 19.23
N LEU A 128 -7.66 -2.28 18.90
CA LEU A 128 -8.55 -1.46 19.72
C LEU A 128 -10.00 -1.97 19.73
N GLN A 129 -10.47 -2.68 18.70
CA GLN A 129 -11.84 -3.23 18.62
C GLN A 129 -12.23 -4.07 19.86
N PRO A 130 -11.51 -5.15 20.22
CA PRO A 130 -11.85 -5.94 21.42
C PRO A 130 -11.56 -5.19 22.72
N VAL A 131 -10.54 -4.33 22.77
CA VAL A 131 -10.09 -3.68 24.01
C VAL A 131 -11.03 -2.56 24.45
N LEU A 132 -11.55 -1.76 23.50
CA LEU A 132 -12.39 -0.59 23.79
C LEU A 132 -13.87 -0.86 23.64
N PHE A 133 -14.28 -1.72 22.72
CA PHE A 133 -15.69 -1.86 22.33
C PHE A 133 -16.28 -3.24 22.63
N ASP A 134 -15.46 -4.20 23.07
CA ASP A 134 -15.85 -5.59 23.33
C ASP A 134 -16.67 -6.19 22.16
N ALA A 135 -16.30 -5.80 20.95
CA ALA A 135 -16.99 -6.09 19.71
C ALA A 135 -15.97 -6.31 18.60
N TRP A 136 -16.41 -6.98 17.54
CA TRP A 136 -15.60 -7.26 16.36
C TRP A 136 -16.33 -6.81 15.11
N CYS A 137 -15.56 -6.37 14.11
CA CYS A 137 -16.04 -6.00 12.80
C CYS A 137 -15.41 -6.93 11.75
N THR A 138 -16.18 -7.85 11.15
CA THR A 138 -15.62 -8.84 10.20
C THR A 138 -14.93 -8.16 9.03
N LEU A 139 -15.56 -7.12 8.48
CA LEU A 139 -15.04 -6.39 7.33
C LEU A 139 -13.78 -5.58 7.69
N CYS A 140 -13.71 -5.06 8.91
CA CYS A 140 -12.54 -4.34 9.41
C CYS A 140 -11.36 -5.32 9.65
N LEU A 141 -11.63 -6.52 10.17
CA LEU A 141 -10.64 -7.58 10.29
C LEU A 141 -10.13 -8.05 8.92
N ALA A 142 -11.04 -8.26 7.97
CA ALA A 142 -10.67 -8.64 6.60
C ALA A 142 -9.77 -7.56 5.97
N SER A 143 -10.13 -6.27 6.11
CA SER A 143 -9.28 -5.16 5.69
C SER A 143 -7.92 -5.18 6.41
N GLY A 144 -7.88 -5.37 7.73
CA GLY A 144 -6.62 -5.46 8.48
C GLY A 144 -5.71 -6.59 7.99
N VAL A 145 -6.26 -7.76 7.66
CA VAL A 145 -5.51 -8.87 7.07
C VAL A 145 -4.95 -8.50 5.69
N ILE A 146 -5.75 -7.86 4.84
CA ILE A 146 -5.30 -7.37 3.52
C ILE A 146 -4.13 -6.40 3.69
N SER A 147 -4.24 -5.42 4.60
CA SER A 147 -3.16 -4.48 4.91
C SER A 147 -1.87 -5.22 5.29
N VAL A 148 -1.94 -6.19 6.21
CA VAL A 148 -0.77 -6.95 6.67
C VAL A 148 -0.12 -7.75 5.54
N LEU A 149 -0.93 -8.39 4.69
CA LEU A 149 -0.42 -9.15 3.54
C LEU A 149 0.30 -8.25 2.52
N MET A 150 -0.09 -6.98 2.41
CA MET A 150 0.54 -6.02 1.49
C MET A 150 1.86 -5.44 2.01
N ILE A 151 2.11 -5.44 3.33
CA ILE A 151 3.34 -4.87 3.93
C ILE A 151 4.60 -5.57 3.43
N GLY A 152 4.59 -6.91 3.33
CA GLY A 152 5.77 -7.69 2.92
C GLY A 152 6.29 -7.28 1.53
N PRO A 153 5.46 -7.38 0.48
CA PRO A 153 5.86 -6.96 -0.86
C PRO A 153 6.24 -5.48 -0.98
N ALA A 154 5.56 -4.60 -0.24
CA ALA A 154 5.90 -3.18 -0.20
C ALA A 154 7.30 -2.94 0.41
N MET A 155 7.64 -3.66 1.48
CA MET A 155 8.97 -3.61 2.09
C MET A 155 10.06 -4.09 1.13
N ASP A 156 9.81 -5.15 0.36
CA ASP A 156 10.77 -5.68 -0.62
C ASP A 156 11.13 -4.63 -1.69
N GLU A 157 10.13 -3.93 -2.24
CA GLU A 157 10.36 -2.87 -3.22
C GLU A 157 11.11 -1.66 -2.61
N VAL A 158 10.76 -1.26 -1.38
CA VAL A 158 11.44 -0.17 -0.65
C VAL A 158 12.90 -0.51 -0.36
N LEU A 159 13.19 -1.74 0.08
CA LEU A 159 14.54 -2.22 0.33
C LEU A 159 15.37 -2.27 -0.95
N ALA A 160 14.79 -2.72 -2.07
CA ALA A 160 15.47 -2.71 -3.37
C ALA A 160 15.80 -1.28 -3.82
N GLY A 161 14.88 -0.33 -3.65
CA GLY A 161 15.11 1.10 -3.93
C GLY A 161 16.21 1.70 -3.06
N LEU A 162 16.18 1.46 -1.75
CA LEU A 162 17.20 1.91 -0.80
C LEU A 162 18.58 1.32 -1.11
N GLN A 163 18.65 0.03 -1.47
CA GLN A 163 19.88 -0.63 -1.89
C GLN A 163 20.46 0.01 -3.15
N HIS A 164 19.63 0.36 -4.13
CA HIS A 164 20.05 1.05 -5.34
C HIS A 164 20.62 2.44 -5.02
N VAL A 165 19.88 3.26 -4.26
CA VAL A 165 20.34 4.59 -3.84
C VAL A 165 21.66 4.50 -3.08
N ARG A 166 21.75 3.62 -2.07
CA ARG A 166 22.97 3.43 -1.27
C ARG A 166 24.18 3.02 -2.11
N ARG A 167 23.97 2.24 -3.18
CA ARG A 167 25.04 1.83 -4.10
C ARG A 167 25.54 3.01 -4.92
N GLU A 168 24.64 3.83 -5.46
CA GLU A 168 24.98 5.01 -6.26
C GLU A 168 25.73 6.08 -5.44
N VAL A 169 25.36 6.27 -4.15
CA VAL A 169 26.10 7.14 -3.22
C VAL A 169 27.53 6.64 -3.01
N ARG A 170 27.70 5.32 -2.83
CA ARG A 170 29.02 4.70 -2.61
C ARG A 170 29.93 4.80 -3.83
N THR A 171 29.37 4.90 -5.04
CA THR A 171 30.10 5.18 -6.29
C THR A 171 30.36 6.67 -6.53
N GLY A 172 30.07 7.55 -5.56
CA GLY A 172 30.41 8.98 -5.61
C GLY A 172 29.43 9.85 -6.40
N ARG A 173 28.25 9.33 -6.77
CA ARG A 173 27.21 10.11 -7.46
C ARG A 173 26.32 10.86 -6.46
N SER A 174 25.80 12.00 -6.88
CA SER A 174 24.89 12.85 -6.09
C SER A 174 23.63 12.07 -5.69
N LEU A 175 23.39 11.98 -4.37
CA LEU A 175 22.17 11.45 -3.75
C LEU A 175 20.91 12.08 -4.36
N TRP A 176 20.95 13.40 -4.53
CA TRP A 176 19.83 14.18 -5.06
C TRP A 176 19.52 13.83 -6.52
N ARG A 177 20.52 13.76 -7.41
CA ARG A 177 20.27 13.44 -8.82
C ARG A 177 19.76 12.01 -9.03
N THR A 178 20.27 11.08 -8.22
CA THR A 178 19.88 9.65 -8.27
C THR A 178 18.48 9.44 -7.70
N PHE A 179 18.13 10.11 -6.60
CA PHE A 179 16.80 10.04 -6.00
C PHE A 179 15.70 10.59 -6.94
N TRP A 180 16.00 11.64 -7.70
CA TRP A 180 15.06 12.25 -8.65
C TRP A 180 15.11 11.66 -10.08
N GLY A 181 15.96 10.67 -10.35
CA GLY A 181 16.05 10.03 -11.68
C GLY A 181 16.67 10.90 -12.79
N LEU A 182 17.36 11.99 -12.44
CA LEU A 182 17.88 13.01 -13.37
C LEU A 182 19.17 12.60 -14.12
N ASN A 183 19.59 11.34 -14.04
CA ASN A 183 20.85 10.88 -14.66
C ASN A 183 20.73 10.52 -16.16
N ASN A 184 19.61 10.83 -16.83
CA ASN A 184 19.40 10.48 -18.24
C ASN A 184 19.77 11.59 -19.26
N ASP A 185 20.16 12.80 -18.83
CA ASP A 185 20.33 13.94 -19.75
C ASP A 185 21.78 14.40 -19.96
N ALA A 186 22.79 13.60 -19.59
CA ALA A 186 24.20 13.99 -19.70
C ALA A 186 24.99 13.29 -20.84
N THR A 187 24.33 12.66 -21.82
CA THR A 187 25.02 12.01 -22.96
C THR A 187 24.44 12.38 -24.32
N ALA A 188 23.90 13.59 -24.49
CA ALA A 188 23.36 14.05 -25.78
C ALA A 188 23.99 15.34 -26.34
N SER A 189 25.11 15.82 -25.80
CA SER A 189 25.86 16.92 -26.40
C SER A 189 27.32 16.89 -25.96
N ASP A 190 28.13 16.12 -26.68
CA ASP A 190 29.52 16.45 -27.04
C ASP A 190 29.90 15.63 -28.28
#